data_AF-A0AAW5HHZ8-F1
#
_entry.id   AF-A0AAW5HHZ8-F1
#
_cell.length_a   1.000
_cell.length_b   1.000
_cell.length_c   1.000
_cell.angle_alpha   90.00
_cell.angle_beta   90.00
_cell.angle_gamma   90.00
#
_symmetry.space_group_name_H-M   'P 1'
#
loop_
_entity.id
_entity.type
_entity.pdbx_description
1 polymer ?
#
loop_
_entity_poly.entity_id
_entity_poly.type
_entity_poly.pdbx_seq_one_letter_code
_entity_poly.pdbx_strand_id
1 'polypeptide(L)'
;MKTTRLRRHAGKLALVAAALLSTQAMAAEQGPSLLQNKCMGCHIPEGNDTYSRISHQRKTPEGWLMSIARMQVMHGLQISDDDRRTLVKYLADKQGLAPSETDGVRYAMERRLNTVEHFDTQLSETCGRCHSGARVALQRRPAKEWEHLVNFHLGQWPSLEYQAQARDRDWLPIALQQVVPDLAKRYPMESAAWAEWQKAKPKADVLPGQWAFSGHMLAKGDVRGVMSVTAGEGDSFKVEVKGAYADGTPFNGSGSAILYNGYEWRGNVKVGDTNLRQVFAALDGEMKGRMFEADHDERGLDFSAVKEGKAQLLAVQPAFIKAGGESEITLVGSGLTGKPDLGAGVEVTEVLEQTPTLVRVKARAAADARPGLREVAVGTLRGVNLAVYDKVDEVKVVPAFSIARIGENGASVPKVQGRFEAEAWGKDADGQPLRIGYLPASWKVEPFNERAVEDEDVKFAGQMQADGVFVPGGAGPNPERKMMTNNAGNLKVIATLADGGQTGEGHMIVTVQRWNNPPLP
;
A
#
# COMPACT_ATOMS: atom_id res chain seq x y z
N MET A 1 -0.52 -31.33 88.60
CA MET A 1 -0.60 -32.81 88.60
C MET A 1 -0.36 -33.31 87.17
N LYS A 2 0.72 -34.09 86.97
CA LYS A 2 0.96 -35.09 85.90
C LYS A 2 0.96 -34.64 84.41
N THR A 3 2.13 -34.50 83.77
CA THR A 3 2.79 -35.43 82.79
C THR A 3 2.12 -35.41 81.39
N THR A 4 2.77 -35.39 80.22
CA THR A 4 4.06 -35.95 79.76
C THR A 4 4.39 -35.44 78.35
N ARG A 5 5.69 -35.39 78.01
CA ARG A 5 6.25 -35.29 76.65
C ARG A 5 5.94 -36.56 75.82
N LEU A 6 5.92 -36.44 74.48
CA LEU A 6 6.96 -36.91 73.53
C LEU A 6 6.40 -37.43 72.16
N ARG A 7 6.82 -36.74 71.08
CA ARG A 7 7.25 -37.17 69.72
C ARG A 7 6.68 -38.43 69.03
N ARG A 8 6.27 -38.23 67.76
CA ARG A 8 6.57 -38.94 66.48
C ARG A 8 5.34 -38.79 65.55
N HIS A 9 5.35 -38.49 64.26
CA HIS A 9 6.29 -38.58 63.13
C HIS A 9 5.92 -37.44 62.14
N ALA A 10 6.86 -36.64 61.62
CA ALA A 10 7.56 -36.90 60.35
C ALA A 10 6.62 -37.38 59.23
N GLY A 11 6.22 -36.48 58.32
CA GLY A 11 5.60 -36.89 57.05
C GLY A 11 4.43 -36.05 56.55
N LYS A 12 4.50 -34.70 56.55
CA LYS A 12 3.57 -33.83 55.77
C LYS A 12 4.25 -32.56 55.28
N LEU A 13 5.43 -32.68 54.69
CA LEU A 13 6.14 -31.58 54.03
C LEU A 13 6.67 -32.03 52.67
N ALA A 14 5.78 -32.51 51.80
CA ALA A 14 6.15 -32.94 50.44
C ALA A 14 4.99 -32.96 49.44
N LEU A 15 3.93 -32.16 49.61
CA LEU A 15 2.75 -32.23 48.70
C LEU A 15 2.05 -30.90 48.41
N VAL A 16 2.70 -29.75 48.65
CA VAL A 16 2.17 -28.42 48.25
C VAL A 16 3.19 -27.60 47.43
N ALA A 17 4.27 -28.23 46.96
CA ALA A 17 5.30 -27.58 46.13
C ALA A 17 5.36 -28.11 44.68
N ALA A 18 4.27 -28.69 44.16
CA ALA A 18 4.24 -29.28 42.82
C ALA A 18 3.11 -28.73 41.90
N ALA A 19 2.44 -27.63 42.28
CA ALA A 19 1.32 -27.07 41.51
C ALA A 19 1.55 -25.64 40.98
N LEU A 20 2.79 -25.15 40.96
CA LEU A 20 3.11 -23.77 40.51
C LEU A 20 4.22 -23.67 39.45
N LEU A 21 4.59 -24.77 38.79
CA LEU A 21 5.56 -24.76 37.70
C LEU A 21 5.06 -25.62 36.53
N SER A 22 4.01 -25.16 35.87
CA SER A 22 3.62 -25.64 34.54
C SER A 22 2.77 -24.58 33.82
N THR A 23 3.28 -23.35 33.71
CA THR A 23 2.97 -22.56 32.52
C THR A 23 3.73 -23.21 31.37
N GLN A 24 3.19 -24.32 30.86
CA GLN A 24 3.57 -24.78 29.53
C GLN A 24 3.25 -23.62 28.59
N ALA A 25 4.28 -22.97 28.07
CA ALA A 25 4.15 -22.26 26.81
C ALA A 25 3.62 -23.30 25.83
N MET A 26 2.32 -23.28 25.55
CA MET A 26 1.76 -24.15 24.52
C MET A 26 2.49 -23.76 23.24
N ALA A 27 3.26 -24.69 22.69
CA ALA A 27 3.89 -24.48 21.40
C ALA A 27 2.79 -24.07 20.41
N ALA A 28 3.02 -22.99 19.67
CA ALA A 28 2.07 -22.51 18.68
C ALA A 28 1.69 -23.69 17.76
N GLU A 29 0.39 -23.93 17.64
CA GLU A 29 -0.12 -25.03 16.85
C GLU A 29 0.29 -24.82 15.39
N GLN A 30 0.87 -25.85 14.75
CA GLN A 30 1.43 -25.72 13.41
C GLN A 30 0.34 -25.57 12.35
N GLY A 31 0.65 -24.92 11.23
CA GLY A 31 -0.30 -24.64 10.15
C GLY A 31 -1.15 -25.86 9.71
N PRO A 32 -0.56 -27.04 9.47
CA PRO A 32 -1.31 -28.25 9.11
C PRO A 32 -2.30 -28.74 10.17
N SER A 33 -1.89 -28.75 11.44
CA SER A 33 -2.78 -29.19 12.53
C SER A 33 -3.89 -28.16 12.79
N LEU A 34 -3.61 -26.86 12.65
CA LEU A 34 -4.66 -25.84 12.70
C LEU A 34 -5.67 -25.99 11.55
N LEU A 35 -5.24 -26.33 10.34
CA LEU A 35 -6.16 -26.62 9.24
C LEU A 35 -7.09 -27.78 9.59
N GLN A 36 -6.54 -28.85 10.17
CA GLN A 36 -7.34 -29.97 10.64
C GLN A 36 -8.33 -29.54 11.72
N ASN A 37 -7.84 -28.91 12.78
CA ASN A 37 -8.64 -28.62 13.97
C ASN A 37 -9.68 -27.52 13.75
N LYS A 38 -9.43 -26.59 12.82
CA LYS A 38 -10.31 -25.43 12.58
C LYS A 38 -11.17 -25.57 11.32
N CYS A 39 -10.73 -26.33 10.31
CA CYS A 39 -11.42 -26.36 9.00
C CYS A 39 -12.07 -27.72 8.68
N MET A 40 -11.60 -28.81 9.28
CA MET A 40 -12.18 -30.14 9.09
C MET A 40 -13.63 -30.19 9.61
N GLY A 41 -14.46 -31.00 8.97
CA GLY A 41 -15.90 -31.13 9.26
C GLY A 41 -16.75 -30.32 8.29
N CYS A 42 -16.30 -29.11 7.92
CA CYS A 42 -16.85 -28.35 6.79
C CYS A 42 -16.05 -28.58 5.51
N HIS A 43 -14.73 -28.63 5.62
CA HIS A 43 -13.84 -28.98 4.51
C HIS A 43 -13.42 -30.46 4.62
N ILE A 44 -13.69 -31.23 3.57
CA ILE A 44 -13.38 -32.66 3.49
C ILE A 44 -11.87 -32.83 3.31
N PRO A 45 -11.20 -33.68 4.11
CA PRO A 45 -9.79 -34.03 3.91
C PRO A 45 -9.59 -34.82 2.61
N GLU A 46 -8.55 -34.48 1.86
CA GLU A 46 -8.18 -35.12 0.58
C GLU A 46 -6.82 -35.86 0.67
N GLY A 47 -6.20 -35.87 1.86
CA GLY A 47 -4.91 -36.52 2.16
C GLY A 47 -3.74 -35.54 2.21
N ASN A 48 -2.65 -35.89 2.90
CA ASN A 48 -1.40 -35.10 2.97
C ASN A 48 -1.61 -33.60 3.30
N ASP A 49 -2.41 -33.31 4.33
CA ASP A 49 -2.77 -31.94 4.76
C ASP A 49 -3.48 -31.11 3.67
N THR A 50 -4.18 -31.76 2.76
CA THR A 50 -5.04 -31.11 1.75
C THR A 50 -6.52 -31.25 2.08
N TYR A 51 -7.28 -30.22 1.72
CA TYR A 51 -8.69 -30.12 2.02
C TYR A 51 -9.46 -29.53 0.83
N SER A 52 -10.68 -30.02 0.63
CA SER A 52 -11.60 -29.50 -0.39
C SER A 52 -11.71 -27.98 -0.33
N ARG A 53 -11.76 -27.34 -1.50
CA ARG A 53 -11.72 -25.88 -1.71
C ARG A 53 -10.41 -25.22 -1.31
N ILE A 54 -9.93 -25.44 -0.08
CA ILE A 54 -8.76 -24.77 0.49
C ILE A 54 -7.54 -25.03 -0.39
N SER A 55 -7.25 -26.29 -0.70
CA SER A 55 -6.04 -26.69 -1.44
C SER A 55 -6.10 -26.44 -2.95
N HIS A 56 -7.21 -25.89 -3.46
CA HIS A 56 -7.47 -25.69 -4.88
C HIS A 56 -7.53 -24.21 -5.28
N GLN A 57 -6.98 -23.32 -4.47
CA GLN A 57 -6.92 -21.89 -4.73
C GLN A 57 -5.56 -21.32 -4.33
N ARG A 58 -5.05 -20.32 -5.04
CA ARG A 58 -3.93 -19.49 -4.59
C ARG A 58 -4.31 -18.01 -4.53
N LYS A 59 -3.78 -17.30 -3.54
CA LYS A 59 -4.14 -15.90 -3.22
C LYS A 59 -2.97 -15.17 -2.58
N THR A 60 -3.08 -13.85 -2.51
CA THR A 60 -2.21 -13.00 -1.69
C THR A 60 -2.43 -13.24 -0.19
N PRO A 61 -1.53 -12.76 0.70
CA PRO A 61 -1.74 -12.84 2.15
C PRO A 61 -3.08 -12.24 2.59
N GLU A 62 -3.41 -11.06 2.07
CA GLU A 62 -4.69 -10.38 2.32
C GLU A 62 -5.89 -11.19 1.79
N GLY A 63 -5.76 -11.86 0.65
CA GLY A 63 -6.81 -12.71 0.09
C GLY A 63 -7.10 -13.96 0.95
N TRP A 64 -6.07 -14.54 1.58
CA TRP A 64 -6.24 -15.61 2.55
C TRP A 64 -6.90 -15.12 3.84
N LEU A 65 -6.46 -13.98 4.36
CA LEU A 65 -7.10 -13.34 5.53
C LEU A 65 -8.59 -13.08 5.26
N MET A 66 -8.93 -12.54 4.09
CA MET A 66 -10.34 -12.32 3.69
C MET A 66 -11.13 -13.62 3.64
N SER A 67 -10.54 -14.70 3.15
CA SER A 67 -11.23 -15.99 3.05
C SER A 67 -11.54 -16.55 4.44
N ILE A 68 -10.59 -16.51 5.37
CA ILE A 68 -10.77 -16.96 6.76
C ILE A 68 -11.75 -16.04 7.50
N ALA A 69 -11.64 -14.72 7.33
CA ALA A 69 -12.56 -13.76 7.93
C ALA A 69 -14.02 -14.00 7.51
N ARG A 70 -14.26 -14.34 6.24
CA ARG A 70 -15.61 -14.73 5.78
C ARG A 70 -16.11 -16.00 6.46
N MET A 71 -15.24 -16.97 6.78
CA MET A 71 -15.67 -18.16 7.53
C MET A 71 -16.14 -17.79 8.95
N GLN A 72 -15.49 -16.81 9.59
CA GLN A 72 -15.93 -16.30 10.90
C GLN A 72 -17.28 -15.59 10.78
N VAL A 73 -17.41 -14.67 9.82
CA VAL A 73 -18.61 -13.82 9.68
C VAL A 73 -19.82 -14.56 9.11
N MET A 74 -19.63 -15.40 8.09
CA MET A 74 -20.72 -16.06 7.35
C MET A 74 -21.03 -17.46 7.87
N HIS A 75 -20.04 -18.16 8.46
CA HIS A 75 -20.17 -19.57 8.83
C HIS A 75 -19.79 -19.86 10.29
N GLY A 76 -19.57 -18.83 11.11
CA GLY A 76 -19.39 -18.96 12.56
C GLY A 76 -18.08 -19.62 13.00
N LEU A 77 -17.05 -19.66 12.15
CA LEU A 77 -15.74 -20.21 12.51
C LEU A 77 -15.18 -19.53 13.78
N GLN A 78 -14.85 -20.34 14.79
CA GLN A 78 -14.22 -19.89 16.03
C GLN A 78 -12.70 -20.04 15.96
N ILE A 79 -12.01 -18.92 15.78
CA ILE A 79 -10.55 -18.87 15.66
C ILE A 79 -10.03 -17.58 16.30
N SER A 80 -8.93 -17.69 17.04
CA SER A 80 -8.25 -16.55 17.62
C SER A 80 -7.51 -15.74 16.54
N ASP A 81 -7.14 -14.50 16.84
CA ASP A 81 -6.33 -13.71 15.91
C ASP A 81 -4.94 -14.30 15.70
N ASP A 82 -4.37 -14.98 16.71
CA ASP A 82 -3.07 -15.66 16.61
C ASP A 82 -3.14 -16.88 15.69
N ASP A 83 -4.09 -17.79 15.91
CA ASP A 83 -4.30 -18.96 15.05
C ASP A 83 -4.61 -18.52 13.61
N ARG A 84 -5.39 -17.45 13.45
CA ARG A 84 -5.69 -16.87 12.14
C ARG A 84 -4.43 -16.34 11.46
N ARG A 85 -3.54 -15.64 12.18
CA ARG A 85 -2.24 -15.20 11.64
C ARG A 85 -1.40 -16.39 11.20
N THR A 86 -1.35 -17.47 12.00
CA THR A 86 -0.63 -18.70 11.68
C THR A 86 -1.17 -19.35 10.41
N LEU A 87 -2.50 -19.50 10.28
CA LEU A 87 -3.12 -20.05 9.07
C LEU A 87 -2.91 -19.16 7.84
N VAL A 88 -3.01 -17.84 7.97
CA VAL A 88 -2.71 -16.92 6.86
C VAL A 88 -1.27 -17.08 6.41
N LYS A 89 -0.31 -17.13 7.34
CA LYS A 89 1.11 -17.35 7.02
C LYS A 89 1.32 -18.67 6.29
N TYR A 90 0.76 -19.75 6.82
CA TYR A 90 0.86 -21.08 6.21
C TYR A 90 0.29 -21.11 4.78
N LEU A 91 -0.93 -20.61 4.60
CA LEU A 91 -1.62 -20.64 3.29
C LEU A 91 -0.99 -19.69 2.28
N ALA A 92 -0.56 -18.50 2.71
CA ALA A 92 0.13 -17.56 1.82
C ALA A 92 1.46 -18.10 1.31
N ASP A 93 2.19 -18.87 2.13
CA ASP A 93 3.46 -19.47 1.74
C ASP A 93 3.31 -20.72 0.87
N LYS A 94 2.31 -21.56 1.18
CA LYS A 94 2.05 -22.81 0.47
C LYS A 94 1.29 -22.58 -0.84
N GLN A 95 0.40 -21.59 -0.85
CA GLN A 95 -0.56 -21.32 -1.93
C GLN A 95 -0.65 -19.81 -2.21
N GLY A 96 0.53 -19.20 -2.38
CA GLY A 96 0.71 -17.80 -2.74
C GLY A 96 0.68 -17.54 -4.25
N LEU A 97 0.99 -16.31 -4.64
CA LEU A 97 1.18 -15.91 -6.03
C LEU A 97 2.65 -15.64 -6.30
N ALA A 98 3.15 -16.04 -7.47
CA ALA A 98 4.47 -15.61 -7.93
C ALA A 98 4.51 -14.09 -8.11
N PRO A 99 5.68 -13.43 -8.05
CA PRO A 99 5.79 -11.97 -8.23
C PRO A 99 5.07 -11.46 -9.48
N SER A 100 5.35 -12.08 -10.63
CA SER A 100 4.77 -11.71 -11.94
C SER A 100 3.27 -11.95 -12.03
N GLU A 101 2.70 -12.76 -11.14
CA GLU A 101 1.24 -12.95 -11.07
C GLU A 101 0.53 -11.79 -10.36
N THR A 102 1.27 -10.87 -9.74
CA THR A 102 0.76 -9.66 -9.09
C THR A 102 0.99 -8.38 -9.91
N ASP A 103 1.70 -8.48 -11.04
CA ASP A 103 2.05 -7.34 -11.88
C ASP A 103 0.81 -6.58 -12.34
N GLY A 104 0.89 -5.24 -12.29
CA GLY A 104 -0.20 -4.35 -12.67
C GLY A 104 -1.35 -4.25 -11.66
N VAL A 105 -1.46 -5.12 -10.65
CA VAL A 105 -2.59 -5.15 -9.69
C VAL A 105 -2.18 -5.01 -8.22
N ARG A 106 -0.91 -4.71 -7.95
CA ARG A 106 -0.40 -4.49 -6.58
C ARG A 106 -1.04 -3.31 -5.85
N TYR A 107 -1.58 -2.34 -6.59
CA TYR A 107 -2.29 -1.17 -6.05
C TYR A 107 -3.40 -1.54 -5.06
N ALA A 108 -4.02 -2.71 -5.22
CA ALA A 108 -5.06 -3.20 -4.33
C ALA A 108 -4.51 -3.56 -2.94
N MET A 109 -3.35 -4.22 -2.87
CA MET A 109 -2.65 -4.52 -1.60
C MET A 109 -2.04 -3.27 -0.99
N GLU A 110 -1.50 -2.37 -1.83
CA GLU A 110 -0.90 -1.10 -1.44
C GLU A 110 -1.93 -0.02 -1.03
N ARG A 111 -3.22 -0.36 -1.10
CA ARG A 111 -4.33 0.51 -0.69
C ARG A 111 -4.40 1.83 -1.45
N ARG A 112 -4.21 1.77 -2.77
CA ARG A 112 -4.37 2.94 -3.66
C ARG A 112 -5.80 3.00 -4.19
N LEU A 113 -6.75 3.35 -3.33
CA LEU A 113 -8.18 3.26 -3.62
C LEU A 113 -8.70 4.26 -4.68
N ASN A 114 -7.91 5.27 -5.04
CA ASN A 114 -8.20 6.19 -6.16
C ASN A 114 -7.71 5.65 -7.52
N THR A 115 -7.20 4.42 -7.59
CA THR A 115 -6.81 3.81 -8.87
C THR A 115 -8.03 3.64 -9.76
N VAL A 116 -7.96 4.15 -10.99
CA VAL A 116 -8.94 3.88 -12.04
C VAL A 116 -8.52 2.59 -12.73
N GLU A 117 -9.35 1.55 -12.59
CA GLU A 117 -9.03 0.23 -13.13
C GLU A 117 -9.26 0.17 -14.64
N HIS A 118 -8.38 -0.56 -15.34
CA HIS A 118 -8.46 -0.81 -16.77
C HIS A 118 -8.46 -2.30 -17.04
N PHE A 119 -9.64 -2.92 -16.96
CA PHE A 119 -9.89 -4.30 -17.39
C PHE A 119 -10.83 -4.31 -18.60
N ASP A 120 -10.98 -5.46 -19.25
CA ASP A 120 -12.00 -5.63 -20.28
C ASP A 120 -13.42 -5.42 -19.73
N THR A 121 -14.36 -5.08 -20.61
CA THR A 121 -15.74 -4.75 -20.22
C THR A 121 -16.44 -5.94 -19.56
N GLN A 122 -16.24 -7.16 -20.04
CA GLN A 122 -16.87 -8.35 -19.48
C GLN A 122 -16.45 -8.57 -18.02
N LEU A 123 -15.17 -8.45 -17.70
CA LEU A 123 -14.67 -8.52 -16.32
C LEU A 123 -15.19 -7.36 -15.47
N SER A 124 -15.11 -6.15 -16.01
CA SER A 124 -15.50 -4.93 -15.30
C SER A 124 -16.98 -4.95 -14.91
N GLU A 125 -17.87 -5.29 -15.86
CA GLU A 125 -19.32 -5.34 -15.65
C GLU A 125 -19.73 -6.53 -14.76
N THR A 126 -19.14 -7.71 -14.96
CA THR A 126 -19.57 -8.92 -14.24
C THR A 126 -18.97 -9.00 -12.83
N CYS A 127 -17.71 -8.58 -12.66
CA CYS A 127 -16.95 -8.82 -11.43
C CYS A 127 -16.37 -7.55 -10.78
N GLY A 128 -16.20 -6.45 -11.53
CA GLY A 128 -15.57 -5.20 -11.05
C GLY A 128 -16.53 -4.13 -10.52
N ARG A 129 -17.85 -4.30 -10.69
CA ARG A 129 -18.85 -3.27 -10.33
C ARG A 129 -19.19 -3.17 -8.83
N CYS A 130 -18.76 -4.14 -8.01
CA CYS A 130 -19.04 -4.18 -6.57
C CYS A 130 -17.77 -3.98 -5.72
N HIS A 131 -16.68 -4.59 -6.14
CA HIS A 131 -15.35 -4.49 -5.57
C HIS A 131 -14.34 -4.48 -6.72
N SER A 132 -13.08 -4.16 -6.43
CA SER A 132 -12.04 -4.05 -7.46
C SER A 132 -11.95 -5.31 -8.35
N GLY A 133 -11.71 -5.11 -9.65
CA GLY A 133 -11.30 -6.17 -10.58
C GLY A 133 -9.95 -6.77 -10.17
N ALA A 134 -9.06 -5.98 -9.56
CA ALA A 134 -7.81 -6.47 -8.97
C ALA A 134 -8.02 -7.57 -7.92
N ARG A 135 -9.10 -7.53 -7.13
CA ARG A 135 -9.41 -8.60 -6.16
C ARG A 135 -9.62 -9.96 -6.84
N VAL A 136 -10.09 -9.97 -8.10
CA VAL A 136 -10.21 -11.18 -8.93
C VAL A 136 -8.84 -11.57 -9.48
N ALA A 137 -8.14 -10.62 -10.08
CA ALA A 137 -6.83 -10.84 -10.70
C ALA A 137 -5.73 -11.28 -9.72
N LEU A 138 -5.88 -10.98 -8.43
CA LEU A 138 -5.00 -11.42 -7.33
C LEU A 138 -5.35 -12.82 -6.78
N GLN A 139 -5.92 -13.68 -7.62
CA GLN A 139 -6.23 -15.07 -7.28
C GLN A 139 -5.97 -16.00 -8.47
N ARG A 140 -5.71 -17.28 -8.19
CA ARG A 140 -5.49 -18.32 -9.19
C ARG A 140 -6.26 -19.57 -8.80
N ARG A 141 -7.06 -20.12 -9.72
CA ARG A 141 -7.99 -21.22 -9.43
C ARG A 141 -8.25 -22.08 -10.67
N PRO A 142 -8.61 -23.37 -10.52
CA PRO A 142 -9.17 -24.14 -11.64
C PRO A 142 -10.59 -23.65 -11.96
N ALA A 143 -11.10 -24.01 -13.15
CA ALA A 143 -12.45 -23.61 -13.60
C ALA A 143 -13.55 -23.96 -12.58
N LYS A 144 -13.47 -25.14 -11.95
CA LYS A 144 -14.46 -25.57 -10.96
C LYS A 144 -14.51 -24.65 -9.72
N GLU A 145 -13.38 -24.12 -9.30
CA GLU A 145 -13.30 -23.20 -8.16
C GLU A 145 -13.75 -21.78 -8.52
N TRP A 146 -13.66 -21.40 -9.80
CA TRP A 146 -14.30 -20.20 -10.33
C TRP A 146 -15.83 -20.38 -10.43
N GLU A 147 -16.31 -21.54 -10.87
CA GLU A 147 -17.74 -21.89 -10.89
C GLU A 147 -18.36 -21.84 -9.49
N HIS A 148 -17.70 -22.45 -8.50
CA HIS A 148 -18.13 -22.37 -7.11
C HIS A 148 -18.14 -20.93 -6.59
N LEU A 149 -17.21 -20.09 -7.05
CA LEU A 149 -17.20 -18.68 -6.68
C LEU A 149 -18.41 -17.93 -7.27
N VAL A 150 -18.77 -18.16 -8.52
CA VAL A 150 -19.97 -17.57 -9.14
C VAL A 150 -21.24 -17.96 -8.39
N ASN A 151 -21.41 -19.26 -8.12
CA ASN A 151 -22.55 -19.76 -7.36
C ASN A 151 -22.60 -19.19 -5.94
N PHE A 152 -21.44 -19.06 -5.27
CA PHE A 152 -21.37 -18.40 -3.97
C PHE A 152 -21.85 -16.95 -4.04
N HIS A 153 -21.47 -16.17 -5.06
CA HIS A 153 -21.88 -14.76 -5.15
C HIS A 153 -23.40 -14.63 -5.30
N LEU A 154 -24.01 -15.39 -6.21
CA LEU A 154 -25.46 -15.32 -6.41
C LEU A 154 -26.23 -15.92 -5.22
N GLY A 155 -25.74 -17.02 -4.63
CA GLY A 155 -26.36 -17.63 -3.45
C GLY A 155 -26.27 -16.75 -2.20
N GLN A 156 -25.14 -16.08 -1.98
CA GLN A 156 -24.94 -15.20 -0.83
C GLN A 156 -25.62 -13.84 -0.98
N TRP A 157 -25.67 -13.32 -2.22
CA TRP A 157 -26.32 -12.06 -2.55
C TRP A 157 -27.34 -12.28 -3.67
N PRO A 158 -28.55 -12.79 -3.36
CA PRO A 158 -29.56 -13.10 -4.39
C PRO A 158 -29.98 -11.89 -5.24
N SER A 159 -29.90 -10.68 -4.68
CA SER A 159 -30.17 -9.45 -5.44
C SER A 159 -29.14 -9.13 -6.53
N LEU A 160 -28.01 -9.86 -6.59
CA LEU A 160 -26.91 -9.59 -7.51
C LEU A 160 -27.38 -9.52 -8.95
N GLU A 161 -28.18 -10.50 -9.39
CA GLU A 161 -28.67 -10.58 -10.77
C GLU A 161 -29.71 -9.51 -11.12
N TYR A 162 -30.24 -8.79 -10.13
CA TYR A 162 -31.22 -7.72 -10.30
C TYR A 162 -30.62 -6.31 -10.29
N GLN A 163 -29.31 -6.19 -10.05
CA GLN A 163 -28.60 -4.91 -10.04
C GLN A 163 -28.29 -4.43 -11.47
N ALA A 164 -27.86 -3.16 -11.60
CA ALA A 164 -27.37 -2.64 -12.88
C ALA A 164 -26.20 -3.50 -13.40
N GLN A 165 -26.11 -3.65 -14.74
CA GLN A 165 -25.15 -4.51 -15.44
C GLN A 165 -25.32 -6.03 -15.18
N ALA A 166 -26.40 -6.41 -14.50
CA ALA A 166 -26.82 -7.80 -14.38
C ALA A 166 -28.26 -8.02 -14.88
N ARG A 167 -29.21 -7.17 -14.47
CA ARG A 167 -30.63 -7.29 -14.86
C ARG A 167 -30.93 -7.06 -16.35
N ASP A 168 -29.95 -6.55 -17.09
CA ASP A 168 -29.99 -6.29 -18.52
C ASP A 168 -29.61 -7.53 -19.36
N ARG A 169 -29.29 -8.67 -18.71
CA ARG A 169 -28.81 -9.89 -19.37
C ARG A 169 -29.11 -11.15 -18.55
N ASP A 170 -28.92 -12.32 -19.16
CA ASP A 170 -28.98 -13.61 -18.47
C ASP A 170 -27.71 -13.83 -17.63
N TRP A 171 -27.62 -13.13 -16.49
CA TRP A 171 -26.37 -13.00 -15.74
C TRP A 171 -25.73 -14.34 -15.35
N LEU A 172 -26.51 -15.29 -14.80
CA LEU A 172 -25.95 -16.57 -14.36
C LEU A 172 -25.46 -17.45 -15.52
N PRO A 173 -26.24 -17.68 -16.61
CA PRO A 173 -25.74 -18.37 -17.80
C PRO A 173 -24.45 -17.75 -18.37
N ILE A 174 -24.40 -16.42 -18.52
CA ILE A 174 -23.21 -15.72 -19.02
C ILE A 174 -22.02 -15.93 -18.06
N ALA A 175 -22.25 -15.77 -16.76
CA ALA A 175 -21.20 -15.93 -15.76
C ALA A 175 -20.60 -17.35 -15.78
N LEU A 176 -21.43 -18.39 -15.90
CA LEU A 176 -20.97 -19.79 -15.91
C LEU A 176 -20.37 -20.23 -17.25
N GLN A 177 -20.94 -19.80 -18.38
CA GLN A 177 -20.57 -20.32 -19.69
C GLN A 177 -19.50 -19.50 -20.40
N GLN A 178 -19.36 -18.20 -20.05
CA GLN A 178 -18.40 -17.30 -20.70
C GLN A 178 -17.34 -16.84 -19.70
N VAL A 179 -17.75 -16.35 -18.53
CA VAL A 179 -16.83 -15.73 -17.57
C VAL A 179 -16.00 -16.78 -16.83
N VAL A 180 -16.57 -17.90 -16.37
CA VAL A 180 -15.80 -18.97 -15.71
C VAL A 180 -14.69 -19.54 -16.61
N PRO A 181 -14.93 -19.91 -17.88
CA PRO A 181 -13.87 -20.37 -18.77
C PRO A 181 -12.78 -19.31 -18.99
N ASP A 182 -13.16 -18.04 -19.15
CA ASP A 182 -12.21 -16.95 -19.33
C ASP A 182 -11.36 -16.69 -18.06
N LEU A 183 -11.98 -16.69 -16.88
CA LEU A 183 -11.26 -16.59 -15.60
C LEU A 183 -10.30 -17.76 -15.38
N ALA A 184 -10.71 -18.98 -15.74
CA ALA A 184 -9.85 -20.16 -15.65
C ALA A 184 -8.66 -20.08 -16.60
N LYS A 185 -8.84 -19.46 -17.78
CA LYS A 185 -7.76 -19.24 -18.76
C LYS A 185 -6.80 -18.13 -18.33
N ARG A 186 -7.32 -17.00 -17.85
CA ARG A 186 -6.51 -15.84 -17.42
C ARG A 186 -5.79 -16.09 -16.10
N TYR A 187 -6.45 -16.78 -15.18
CA TYR A 187 -6.01 -16.95 -13.80
C TYR A 187 -6.02 -18.43 -13.38
N PRO A 188 -5.30 -19.32 -14.08
CA PRO A 188 -5.29 -20.75 -13.81
C PRO A 188 -4.59 -21.07 -12.50
N MET A 189 -4.99 -22.17 -11.84
CA MET A 189 -4.33 -22.66 -10.60
C MET A 189 -2.84 -22.90 -10.81
N GLU A 190 -2.50 -23.66 -11.85
CA GLU A 190 -1.12 -23.97 -12.22
C GLU A 190 -0.62 -22.99 -13.28
N SER A 191 0.60 -22.53 -13.11
CA SER A 191 1.30 -21.65 -14.06
C SER A 191 2.79 -21.92 -14.02
N ALA A 192 3.49 -21.68 -15.14
CA ALA A 192 4.94 -21.80 -15.19
C ALA A 192 5.60 -20.87 -14.15
N ALA A 193 5.11 -19.64 -14.04
CA ALA A 193 5.57 -18.66 -13.05
C ALA A 193 5.50 -19.19 -11.61
N TRP A 194 4.40 -19.84 -11.21
CA TRP A 194 4.27 -20.42 -9.88
C TRP A 194 5.18 -21.64 -9.67
N ALA A 195 5.28 -22.52 -10.66
CA ALA A 195 6.14 -23.70 -10.59
C ALA A 195 7.62 -23.33 -10.47
N GLU A 196 8.06 -22.29 -11.19
CA GLU A 196 9.42 -21.74 -11.10
C GLU A 196 9.64 -21.01 -9.78
N TRP A 197 8.68 -20.18 -9.35
CA TRP A 197 8.79 -19.45 -8.09
C TRP A 197 8.93 -20.39 -6.88
N GLN A 198 8.18 -21.49 -6.82
CA GLN A 198 8.33 -22.45 -5.73
C GLN A 198 9.74 -23.04 -5.59
N LYS A 199 10.51 -23.11 -6.69
CA LYS A 199 11.89 -23.59 -6.70
C LYS A 199 12.89 -22.48 -6.38
N ALA A 200 12.64 -21.27 -6.88
CA ALA A 200 13.55 -20.13 -6.79
C ALA A 200 13.28 -19.20 -5.59
N LYS A 201 12.18 -19.40 -4.86
CA LYS A 201 11.74 -18.56 -3.74
C LYS A 201 12.89 -18.31 -2.74
N PRO A 202 13.30 -17.05 -2.53
CA PRO A 202 14.33 -16.72 -1.56
C PRO A 202 13.90 -17.07 -0.14
N LYS A 203 14.88 -17.44 0.69
CA LYS A 203 14.69 -17.58 2.14
C LYS A 203 14.71 -16.20 2.81
N ALA A 204 14.08 -16.09 3.97
CA ALA A 204 13.99 -14.84 4.74
C ALA A 204 15.35 -14.30 5.22
N ASP A 205 16.36 -15.16 5.38
CA ASP A 205 17.71 -14.83 5.86
C ASP A 205 18.51 -13.94 4.89
N VAL A 206 18.04 -13.74 3.65
CA VAL A 206 18.68 -12.83 2.68
C VAL A 206 18.32 -11.36 2.92
N LEU A 207 17.27 -11.07 3.71
CA LEU A 207 16.75 -9.70 3.91
C LEU A 207 17.46 -8.87 4.99
N PRO A 208 17.97 -9.43 6.12
CA PRO A 208 18.64 -8.63 7.15
C PRO A 208 19.81 -7.81 6.63
N GLY A 209 19.94 -6.59 7.13
CA GLY A 209 20.96 -5.61 6.71
C GLY A 209 20.40 -4.18 6.64
N GLN A 210 21.22 -3.27 6.14
CA GLN A 210 20.82 -1.88 5.90
C GLN A 210 20.19 -1.72 4.50
N TRP A 211 19.14 -0.91 4.45
CA TRP A 211 18.40 -0.60 3.22
C TRP A 211 18.29 0.91 3.07
N ALA A 212 19.00 1.48 2.10
CA ALA A 212 18.81 2.88 1.76
C ALA A 212 17.46 3.03 1.05
N PHE A 213 16.65 4.00 1.45
CA PHE A 213 15.31 4.20 0.87
C PHE A 213 15.09 5.64 0.42
N SER A 214 14.24 5.76 -0.61
CA SER A 214 13.67 7.00 -1.12
C SER A 214 12.15 6.82 -1.25
N GLY A 215 11.40 7.88 -1.04
CA GLY A 215 9.95 7.89 -1.19
C GLY A 215 9.39 9.29 -1.36
N HIS A 216 8.08 9.36 -1.55
CA HIS A 216 7.35 10.63 -1.70
C HIS A 216 5.94 10.49 -1.13
N MET A 217 5.54 11.40 -0.25
CA MET A 217 4.17 11.49 0.28
C MET A 217 3.45 12.65 -0.40
N LEU A 218 2.28 12.37 -0.99
CA LEU A 218 1.48 13.38 -1.68
C LEU A 218 1.04 14.49 -0.72
N ALA A 219 1.17 15.75 -1.16
CA ALA A 219 0.93 16.96 -0.35
C ALA A 219 1.84 17.07 0.89
N LYS A 220 3.02 16.44 0.87
CA LYS A 220 4.05 16.55 1.93
C LYS A 220 5.47 16.56 1.39
N GLY A 221 5.75 15.82 0.32
CA GLY A 221 7.03 15.85 -0.38
C GLY A 221 7.90 14.62 -0.16
N ASP A 222 9.15 14.73 -0.63
CA ASP A 222 10.11 13.63 -0.65
C ASP A 222 10.55 13.21 0.76
N VAL A 223 10.82 11.92 0.92
CA VAL A 223 11.40 11.33 2.13
C VAL A 223 12.58 10.44 1.76
N ARG A 224 13.59 10.39 2.63
CA ARG A 224 14.78 9.56 2.44
C ARG A 224 15.34 9.08 3.77
N GLY A 225 16.12 8.01 3.73
CA GLY A 225 16.83 7.53 4.90
C GLY A 225 17.39 6.13 4.74
N VAL A 226 17.63 5.48 5.87
CA VAL A 226 18.06 4.09 5.96
C VAL A 226 17.08 3.31 6.85
N MET A 227 16.67 2.13 6.37
CA MET A 227 15.91 1.15 7.12
C MET A 227 16.84 -0.01 7.51
N SER A 228 16.99 -0.26 8.80
CA SER A 228 17.72 -1.39 9.36
C SER A 228 16.75 -2.55 9.58
N VAL A 229 17.05 -3.69 8.95
CA VAL A 229 16.27 -4.93 9.06
C VAL A 229 17.10 -5.96 9.83
N THR A 230 16.57 -6.48 10.93
CA THR A 230 17.21 -7.54 11.72
C THR A 230 16.28 -8.74 11.86
N ALA A 231 16.85 -9.94 11.80
CA ALA A 231 16.10 -11.18 11.88
C ALA A 231 15.32 -11.29 13.21
N GLY A 232 14.08 -11.74 13.12
CA GLY A 232 13.23 -12.16 14.22
C GLY A 232 13.07 -13.68 14.24
N GLU A 233 11.97 -14.15 14.83
CA GLU A 233 11.60 -15.58 14.82
C GLU A 233 11.03 -15.98 13.46
N GLY A 234 11.52 -17.07 12.87
CA GLY A 234 11.08 -17.54 11.55
C GLY A 234 11.26 -16.48 10.46
N ASP A 235 10.18 -16.17 9.75
CA ASP A 235 10.16 -15.16 8.67
C ASP A 235 9.73 -13.76 9.17
N SER A 236 9.90 -13.48 10.46
CA SER A 236 9.65 -12.16 11.05
C SER A 236 10.94 -11.35 11.21
N PHE A 237 10.79 -10.04 11.32
CA PHE A 237 11.90 -9.09 11.42
C PHE A 237 11.58 -7.98 12.41
N LYS A 238 12.63 -7.44 13.06
CA LYS A 238 12.57 -6.11 13.66
C LYS A 238 13.03 -5.08 12.63
N VAL A 239 12.34 -3.95 12.60
CA VAL A 239 12.55 -2.87 11.63
C VAL A 239 12.83 -1.58 12.39
N GLU A 240 13.89 -0.88 12.00
CA GLU A 240 14.19 0.48 12.47
C GLU A 240 14.35 1.38 11.25
N VAL A 241 13.64 2.50 11.23
CA VAL A 241 13.68 3.49 10.15
C VAL A 241 14.33 4.75 10.69
N LYS A 242 15.34 5.27 9.99
CA LYS A 242 15.97 6.56 10.28
C LYS A 242 16.01 7.41 9.03
N GLY A 243 15.46 8.61 9.09
CA GLY A 243 15.35 9.48 7.93
C GLY A 243 14.67 10.81 8.24
N ALA A 244 14.41 11.57 7.17
CA ALA A 244 13.69 12.84 7.22
C ALA A 244 13.01 13.14 5.88
N TYR A 245 11.98 13.96 5.92
CA TYR A 245 11.39 14.59 4.75
C TYR A 245 12.29 15.70 4.18
N ALA A 246 12.00 16.14 2.96
CA ALA A 246 12.67 17.27 2.31
C ALA A 246 12.57 18.58 3.12
N ASP A 247 11.46 18.79 3.81
CA ASP A 247 11.22 19.96 4.68
C ASP A 247 11.94 19.89 6.04
N GLY A 248 12.70 18.81 6.30
CA GLY A 248 13.40 18.58 7.56
C GLY A 248 12.58 17.88 8.65
N THR A 249 11.29 17.58 8.42
CA THR A 249 10.48 16.81 9.38
C THR A 249 11.10 15.42 9.58
N PRO A 250 11.35 14.97 10.83
CA PRO A 250 11.92 13.65 11.10
C PRO A 250 11.03 12.49 10.61
N PHE A 251 11.66 11.43 10.12
CA PHE A 251 11.02 10.18 9.72
C PHE A 251 11.73 9.00 10.40
N ASN A 252 11.68 8.99 11.73
CA ASN A 252 12.33 7.98 12.57
C ASN A 252 11.26 7.10 13.23
N GLY A 253 11.47 5.78 13.24
CA GLY A 253 10.51 4.86 13.81
C GLY A 253 11.05 3.45 14.02
N SER A 254 10.29 2.64 14.73
CA SER A 254 10.62 1.23 14.95
C SER A 254 9.35 0.37 14.90
N GLY A 255 9.55 -0.92 14.61
CA GLY A 255 8.46 -1.87 14.54
C GLY A 255 8.91 -3.25 14.08
N SER A 256 8.00 -3.95 13.40
CA SER A 256 8.25 -5.32 12.95
C SER A 256 7.66 -5.57 11.56
N ALA A 257 8.12 -6.63 10.92
CA ALA A 257 7.60 -7.10 9.65
C ALA A 257 7.57 -8.61 9.56
N ILE A 258 6.78 -9.12 8.61
CA ILE A 258 6.70 -10.53 8.24
C ILE A 258 6.88 -10.62 6.73
N LEU A 259 7.67 -11.59 6.28
CA LEU A 259 7.78 -11.96 4.87
C LEU A 259 6.84 -13.12 4.56
N TYR A 260 5.94 -12.93 3.61
CA TYR A 260 5.10 -13.99 3.05
C TYR A 260 5.62 -14.42 1.70
N ASN A 261 5.57 -15.73 1.43
CA ASN A 261 5.91 -16.31 0.14
C ASN A 261 7.27 -15.87 -0.44
N GLY A 262 8.23 -15.53 0.43
CA GLY A 262 9.60 -15.14 0.06
C GLY A 262 9.78 -13.77 -0.58
N TYR A 263 8.71 -12.98 -0.78
CA TYR A 263 8.81 -11.61 -1.32
C TYR A 263 7.74 -10.62 -0.82
N GLU A 264 6.58 -11.08 -0.37
CA GLU A 264 5.50 -10.20 0.09
C GLU A 264 5.79 -9.70 1.50
N TRP A 265 6.42 -8.54 1.60
CA TRP A 265 6.76 -7.88 2.86
C TRP A 265 5.55 -7.16 3.43
N ARG A 266 5.23 -7.44 4.70
CA ARG A 266 4.20 -6.73 5.46
C ARG A 266 4.78 -6.24 6.77
N GLY A 267 4.93 -4.92 6.87
CA GLY A 267 5.50 -4.26 8.04
C GLY A 267 4.49 -3.39 8.80
N ASN A 268 4.82 -3.13 10.05
CA ASN A 268 4.20 -2.10 10.87
C ASN A 268 5.29 -1.36 11.61
N VAL A 269 5.42 -0.06 11.33
CA VAL A 269 6.45 0.79 11.93
C VAL A 269 5.75 1.98 12.56
N LYS A 270 6.00 2.21 13.85
CA LYS A 270 5.54 3.42 14.53
C LYS A 270 6.55 4.53 14.24
N VAL A 271 6.14 5.51 13.44
CA VAL A 271 6.94 6.70 13.07
C VAL A 271 6.32 7.91 13.76
N GLY A 272 7.05 8.49 14.72
CA GLY A 272 6.45 9.43 15.67
C GLY A 272 5.31 8.76 16.43
N ASP A 273 4.11 9.34 16.37
CA ASP A 273 2.91 8.79 17.01
C ASP A 273 2.06 7.90 16.10
N THR A 274 2.41 7.83 14.81
CA THR A 274 1.57 7.18 13.79
C THR A 274 2.08 5.79 13.43
N ASN A 275 1.19 4.81 13.43
CA ASN A 275 1.50 3.47 12.93
C ASN A 275 1.36 3.42 11.41
N LEU A 276 2.47 3.19 10.72
CA LEU A 276 2.49 3.04 9.27
C LEU A 276 2.57 1.55 8.91
N ARG A 277 1.70 1.11 8.00
CA ARG A 277 1.77 -0.20 7.34
C ARG A 277 2.72 -0.12 6.17
N GLN A 278 3.56 -1.13 6.01
CA GLN A 278 4.42 -1.32 4.86
C GLN A 278 3.88 -2.48 4.03
N VAL A 279 3.66 -2.24 2.74
CA VAL A 279 3.25 -3.27 1.78
C VAL A 279 4.23 -3.21 0.62
N PHE A 280 5.26 -4.06 0.66
CA PHE A 280 6.33 -4.07 -0.34
C PHE A 280 6.46 -5.44 -1.01
N ALA A 281 6.97 -5.44 -2.23
CA ALA A 281 7.61 -6.60 -2.84
C ALA A 281 9.13 -6.49 -2.60
N ALA A 282 9.72 -7.51 -1.98
CA ALA A 282 11.16 -7.62 -1.72
C ALA A 282 11.79 -8.64 -2.67
N LEU A 283 12.50 -8.16 -3.70
CA LEU A 283 13.08 -8.98 -4.77
C LEU A 283 14.47 -8.45 -5.11
N ASP A 284 15.44 -9.34 -5.30
CA ASP A 284 16.78 -9.02 -5.82
C ASP A 284 17.51 -7.87 -5.09
N GLY A 285 17.37 -7.83 -3.76
CA GLY A 285 17.95 -6.78 -2.92
C GLY A 285 17.28 -5.41 -3.07
N GLU A 286 16.06 -5.37 -3.61
CA GLU A 286 15.22 -4.18 -3.74
C GLU A 286 13.89 -4.38 -3.01
N MET A 287 13.36 -3.32 -2.40
CA MET A 287 11.98 -3.27 -1.91
C MET A 287 11.22 -2.17 -2.63
N LYS A 288 10.07 -2.51 -3.21
CA LYS A 288 9.18 -1.56 -3.89
C LYS A 288 7.76 -1.70 -3.38
N GLY A 289 7.08 -0.58 -3.12
CA GLY A 289 5.66 -0.59 -2.78
C GLY A 289 5.23 0.70 -2.10
N ARG A 290 4.40 0.57 -1.05
CA ARG A 290 3.80 1.72 -0.38
C ARG A 290 3.82 1.59 1.13
N MET A 291 4.00 2.72 1.81
CA MET A 291 3.89 2.85 3.27
C MET A 291 2.79 3.85 3.61
N PHE A 292 1.81 3.49 4.45
CA PHE A 292 0.61 4.31 4.70
C PHE A 292 0.10 4.19 6.13
N GLU A 293 -0.61 5.19 6.64
CA GLU A 293 -1.19 5.16 7.98
C GLU A 293 -2.18 4.00 8.13
N ALA A 294 -2.06 3.24 9.22
CA ALA A 294 -2.90 2.06 9.44
C ALA A 294 -4.40 2.39 9.45
N ASP A 295 -4.76 3.58 9.93
CA ASP A 295 -6.15 4.05 10.05
C ASP A 295 -6.62 4.90 8.85
N HIS A 296 -5.69 5.35 8.00
CA HIS A 296 -5.96 6.26 6.87
C HIS A 296 -5.11 5.89 5.67
N ASP A 297 -5.62 5.00 4.83
CA ASP A 297 -4.84 4.48 3.71
C ASP A 297 -4.57 5.50 2.59
N GLU A 298 -5.31 6.62 2.53
CA GLU A 298 -5.02 7.74 1.65
C GLU A 298 -3.77 8.53 2.07
N ARG A 299 -3.36 8.42 3.34
CA ARG A 299 -2.18 9.10 3.91
C ARG A 299 -0.99 8.16 3.83
N GLY A 300 -0.29 8.19 2.71
CA GLY A 300 0.84 7.31 2.50
C GLY A 300 1.80 7.82 1.46
N LEU A 301 2.94 7.14 1.40
CA LEU A 301 4.08 7.46 0.57
C LEU A 301 4.49 6.27 -0.28
N ASP A 302 4.89 6.57 -1.52
CA ASP A 302 5.60 5.61 -2.36
C ASP A 302 6.95 5.31 -1.75
N PHE A 303 7.39 4.05 -1.83
CA PHE A 303 8.61 3.58 -1.19
C PHE A 303 9.43 2.70 -2.12
N SER A 304 10.70 3.07 -2.30
CA SER A 304 11.71 2.25 -2.98
C SER A 304 12.97 2.20 -2.14
N ALA A 305 13.51 1.01 -1.92
CA ALA A 305 14.74 0.80 -1.17
C ALA A 305 15.67 -0.21 -1.82
N VAL A 306 16.96 -0.04 -1.60
CA VAL A 306 18.03 -0.94 -2.06
C VAL A 306 18.89 -1.36 -0.88
N LYS A 307 19.16 -2.65 -0.80
CA LYS A 307 20.02 -3.25 0.23
C LYS A 307 21.48 -2.84 0.04
N GLU A 308 22.18 -2.66 1.15
CA GLU A 308 23.64 -2.54 1.14
C GLU A 308 24.32 -3.72 0.43
N GLY A 309 25.51 -3.48 -0.12
CA GLY A 309 26.26 -4.45 -0.93
C GLY A 309 25.95 -4.41 -2.43
N LYS A 310 24.84 -3.75 -2.84
CA LYS A 310 24.53 -3.41 -4.23
C LYS A 310 24.65 -1.90 -4.42
N ALA A 311 25.61 -1.47 -5.24
CA ALA A 311 25.78 -0.04 -5.53
C ALA A 311 24.70 0.42 -6.53
N GLN A 312 23.90 1.42 -6.13
CA GLN A 312 22.75 1.88 -6.91
C GLN A 312 22.38 3.31 -6.53
N LEU A 313 22.10 4.14 -7.53
CA LEU A 313 21.56 5.49 -7.34
C LEU A 313 20.02 5.41 -7.43
N LEU A 314 19.33 5.71 -6.34
CA LEU A 314 17.88 5.54 -6.18
C LEU A 314 17.08 6.74 -6.65
N ALA A 315 17.48 7.95 -6.25
CA ALA A 315 16.72 9.17 -6.53
C ALA A 315 17.57 10.45 -6.45
N VAL A 316 17.01 11.52 -7.03
CA VAL A 316 17.47 12.91 -6.91
C VAL A 316 16.32 13.71 -6.30
N GLN A 317 16.58 14.47 -5.23
CA GLN A 317 15.57 15.19 -4.46
C GLN A 317 16.04 16.64 -4.21
N PRO A 318 15.43 17.66 -4.84
CA PRO A 318 14.37 17.57 -5.85
C PRO A 318 14.89 17.01 -7.19
N ALA A 319 13.99 16.44 -8.00
CA ALA A 319 14.31 15.91 -9.33
C ALA A 319 14.33 16.98 -10.44
N PHE A 320 14.38 18.27 -10.08
CA PHE A 320 14.42 19.40 -11.01
C PHE A 320 15.31 20.53 -10.51
N ILE A 321 15.78 21.38 -11.43
CA ILE A 321 16.45 22.65 -11.15
C ILE A 321 16.08 23.69 -12.22
N LYS A 322 15.73 24.90 -11.80
CA LYS A 322 15.42 26.01 -12.72
C LYS A 322 16.70 26.60 -13.28
N ALA A 323 16.76 26.87 -14.59
CA ALA A 323 17.86 27.58 -15.22
C ALA A 323 18.08 28.95 -14.57
N GLY A 324 19.35 29.30 -14.31
CA GLY A 324 19.73 30.50 -13.56
C GLY A 324 19.45 30.42 -12.05
N GLY A 325 18.97 29.29 -11.55
CA GLY A 325 18.67 29.06 -10.13
C GLY A 325 19.78 28.36 -9.37
N GLU A 326 19.73 28.50 -8.05
CA GLU A 326 20.55 27.75 -7.09
C GLU A 326 19.62 26.91 -6.20
N SER A 327 19.98 25.65 -5.94
CA SER A 327 19.19 24.73 -5.13
C SER A 327 20.08 23.78 -4.34
N GLU A 328 19.62 23.38 -3.15
CA GLU A 328 20.13 22.17 -2.50
C GLU A 328 19.52 20.94 -3.20
N ILE A 329 20.36 19.95 -3.53
CA ILE A 329 19.98 18.69 -4.15
C ILE A 329 20.56 17.54 -3.32
N THR A 330 19.73 16.56 -3.02
CA THR A 330 20.11 15.32 -2.33
C THR A 330 20.04 14.14 -3.29
N LEU A 331 21.14 13.41 -3.41
CA LEU A 331 21.23 12.12 -4.08
C LEU A 331 21.08 11.01 -3.06
N VAL A 332 20.17 10.07 -3.31
CA VAL A 332 19.86 8.95 -2.41
C VAL A 332 20.23 7.65 -3.11
N GLY A 333 20.82 6.70 -2.39
CA GLY A 333 21.23 5.42 -2.98
C GLY A 333 21.96 4.52 -2.01
N SER A 334 22.66 3.52 -2.54
CA SER A 334 23.51 2.59 -1.80
C SER A 334 24.88 2.53 -2.48
N GLY A 335 25.96 2.49 -1.70
CA GLY A 335 27.33 2.43 -2.22
C GLY A 335 27.77 3.68 -3.00
N LEU A 336 27.25 4.85 -2.65
CA LEU A 336 27.55 6.12 -3.32
C LEU A 336 29.00 6.54 -3.07
N THR A 337 29.84 6.45 -4.11
CA THR A 337 31.26 6.79 -4.05
C THR A 337 31.71 7.53 -5.30
N GLY A 338 32.64 8.48 -5.15
CA GLY A 338 33.13 9.34 -6.24
C GLY A 338 32.44 10.70 -6.29
N LYS A 339 32.79 11.48 -7.33
CA LYS A 339 32.31 12.85 -7.50
C LYS A 339 30.88 12.87 -8.06
N PRO A 340 29.96 13.70 -7.52
CA PRO A 340 28.67 13.93 -8.13
C PRO A 340 28.80 14.77 -9.41
N ASP A 341 28.10 14.37 -10.47
CA ASP A 341 27.96 15.12 -11.72
C ASP A 341 26.47 15.18 -12.10
N LEU A 342 25.97 16.41 -12.27
CA LEU A 342 24.56 16.73 -12.51
C LEU A 342 24.28 17.07 -14.00
N GLY A 343 25.27 16.91 -14.87
CA GLY A 343 25.17 17.10 -16.30
C GLY A 343 25.36 18.56 -16.78
N ALA A 344 25.41 18.72 -18.11
CA ALA A 344 25.92 19.91 -18.79
C ALA A 344 25.24 21.25 -18.44
N GLY A 345 25.90 22.15 -17.72
CA GLY A 345 25.32 23.44 -17.34
C GLY A 345 24.62 23.44 -15.97
N VAL A 346 24.77 22.36 -15.19
CA VAL A 346 24.52 22.35 -13.75
C VAL A 346 25.86 22.16 -13.04
N GLU A 347 26.24 23.18 -12.27
CA GLU A 347 27.46 23.19 -11.47
C GLU A 347 27.16 22.70 -10.05
N VAL A 348 27.97 21.76 -9.54
CA VAL A 348 28.01 21.45 -8.10
C VAL A 348 28.92 22.47 -7.43
N THR A 349 28.32 23.44 -6.75
CA THR A 349 29.05 24.56 -6.13
C THR A 349 29.67 24.17 -4.79
N GLU A 350 29.00 23.28 -4.05
CA GLU A 350 29.45 22.81 -2.73
C GLU A 350 28.90 21.39 -2.46
N VAL A 351 29.74 20.49 -1.92
CA VAL A 351 29.28 19.20 -1.37
C VAL A 351 29.09 19.38 0.13
N LEU A 352 27.84 19.43 0.58
CA LEU A 352 27.46 19.68 1.97
C LEU A 352 27.64 18.44 2.85
N GLU A 353 27.34 17.27 2.29
CA GLU A 353 27.40 15.98 2.98
C GLU A 353 27.62 14.88 1.95
N GLN A 354 28.50 13.91 2.26
CA GLN A 354 28.70 12.74 1.41
C GLN A 354 28.91 11.50 2.27
N THR A 355 27.92 10.63 2.25
CA THR A 355 27.91 9.30 2.86
C THR A 355 27.65 8.24 1.77
N PRO A 356 27.89 6.95 2.05
CA PRO A 356 27.58 5.88 1.09
C PRO A 356 26.10 5.74 0.73
N THR A 357 25.18 6.38 1.45
CA THR A 357 23.73 6.29 1.19
C THR A 357 23.07 7.62 0.82
N LEU A 358 23.77 8.73 1.02
CA LEU A 358 23.24 10.08 0.86
C LEU A 358 24.36 11.06 0.49
N VAL A 359 24.17 11.82 -0.58
CA VAL A 359 25.04 12.94 -0.99
C VAL A 359 24.21 14.20 -1.10
N ARG A 360 24.49 15.23 -0.30
CA ARG A 360 23.84 16.55 -0.37
C ARG A 360 24.79 17.55 -0.98
N VAL A 361 24.30 18.29 -1.97
CA VAL A 361 25.07 19.29 -2.70
C VAL A 361 24.29 20.58 -2.83
N LYS A 362 24.98 21.71 -2.88
CA LYS A 362 24.45 22.92 -3.52
C LYS A 362 24.78 22.85 -5.00
N ALA A 363 23.78 23.13 -5.82
CA ALA A 363 23.89 23.12 -7.26
C ALA A 363 23.39 24.44 -7.84
N ARG A 364 24.04 24.91 -8.91
CA ARG A 364 23.64 26.08 -9.67
C ARG A 364 23.47 25.71 -11.13
N ALA A 365 22.30 25.95 -11.69
CA ALA A 365 22.11 25.86 -13.14
C ALA A 365 22.48 27.21 -13.77
N ALA A 366 23.27 27.18 -14.85
CA ALA A 366 23.55 28.40 -15.61
C ALA A 366 22.25 29.00 -16.17
N ALA A 367 22.20 30.32 -16.37
CA ALA A 367 21.03 30.99 -16.94
C ALA A 367 20.74 30.56 -18.38
N ASP A 368 21.78 30.14 -19.11
CA ASP A 368 21.72 29.57 -20.46
C ASP A 368 21.72 28.03 -20.47
N ALA A 369 21.55 27.39 -19.31
CA ALA A 369 21.44 25.93 -19.22
C ALA A 369 20.22 25.47 -20.02
N ARG A 370 20.48 24.69 -21.07
CA ARG A 370 19.42 24.18 -21.96
C ARG A 370 18.43 23.29 -21.21
N PRO A 371 17.11 23.49 -21.36
CA PRO A 371 16.11 22.67 -20.70
C PRO A 371 16.14 21.24 -21.24
N GLY A 372 15.89 20.28 -20.35
CA GLY A 372 15.94 18.85 -20.65
C GLY A 372 16.41 17.99 -19.47
N LEU A 373 16.34 16.68 -19.65
CA LEU A 373 16.80 15.71 -18.65
C LEU A 373 18.32 15.58 -18.66
N ARG A 374 18.91 15.47 -17.47
CA ARG A 374 20.33 15.20 -17.25
C ARG A 374 20.47 13.86 -16.57
N GLU A 375 21.27 12.96 -17.14
CA GLU A 375 21.64 11.74 -16.44
C GLU A 375 22.57 12.10 -15.29
N VAL A 376 22.12 11.85 -14.05
CA VAL A 376 22.86 12.17 -12.85
C VAL A 376 23.80 11.03 -12.49
N ALA A 377 24.96 11.42 -11.96
CA ALA A 377 26.09 10.57 -11.72
C ALA A 377 26.65 10.73 -10.31
N VAL A 378 27.10 9.63 -9.71
CA VAL A 378 28.05 9.64 -8.58
C VAL A 378 29.18 8.67 -8.91
N GLY A 379 30.35 9.20 -9.28
CA GLY A 379 31.41 8.37 -9.86
C GLY A 379 30.96 7.72 -11.17
N THR A 380 30.92 6.40 -11.22
CA THR A 380 30.41 5.61 -12.36
C THR A 380 28.94 5.23 -12.24
N LEU A 381 28.31 5.43 -11.08
CA LEU A 381 26.89 5.14 -10.90
C LEU A 381 26.03 6.13 -11.68
N ARG A 382 24.98 5.63 -12.32
CA ARG A 382 23.96 6.34 -13.10
C ARG A 382 22.59 5.74 -12.79
N GLY A 383 21.51 6.25 -13.40
CA GLY A 383 20.19 5.62 -13.38
C GLY A 383 19.03 6.53 -12.97
N VAL A 384 19.31 7.80 -12.65
CA VAL A 384 18.30 8.80 -12.30
C VAL A 384 18.55 10.08 -13.09
N ASN A 385 17.49 10.85 -13.32
CA ASN A 385 17.55 12.07 -14.11
C ASN A 385 17.22 13.30 -13.27
N LEU A 386 17.84 14.44 -13.61
CA LEU A 386 17.52 15.78 -13.11
C LEU A 386 16.94 16.59 -14.27
N ALA A 387 15.72 17.13 -14.10
CA ALA A 387 15.11 18.00 -15.10
C ALA A 387 15.62 19.44 -14.95
N VAL A 388 16.34 19.96 -15.95
CA VAL A 388 16.60 21.39 -16.06
C VAL A 388 15.46 22.04 -16.84
N TYR A 389 14.90 23.13 -16.33
CA TYR A 389 13.79 23.84 -16.99
C TYR A 389 13.97 25.35 -16.89
N ASP A 390 13.42 26.08 -17.86
CA ASP A 390 13.41 27.54 -17.90
C ASP A 390 12.06 28.10 -17.43
N LYS A 391 10.96 27.53 -17.93
CA LYS A 391 9.58 27.91 -17.62
C LYS A 391 8.66 26.69 -17.54
N VAL A 392 7.47 26.91 -16.99
CA VAL A 392 6.38 25.94 -17.00
C VAL A 392 5.39 26.31 -18.11
N ASP A 393 5.01 25.33 -18.92
CA ASP A 393 4.03 25.49 -20.01
C ASP A 393 2.65 24.91 -19.63
N GLU A 394 2.61 23.84 -18.84
CA GLU A 394 1.37 23.14 -18.44
C GLU A 394 1.46 22.65 -16.99
N VAL A 395 0.32 22.60 -16.29
CA VAL A 395 0.20 22.10 -14.93
C VAL A 395 -0.92 21.06 -14.86
N LYS A 396 -0.62 19.89 -14.30
CA LYS A 396 -1.59 18.81 -14.07
C LYS A 396 -1.76 18.59 -12.58
N VAL A 397 -3.01 18.58 -12.10
CA VAL A 397 -3.29 18.18 -10.72
C VAL A 397 -3.19 16.66 -10.62
N VAL A 398 -2.42 16.16 -9.66
CA VAL A 398 -2.26 14.73 -9.38
C VAL A 398 -2.81 14.43 -7.99
N PRO A 399 -3.75 13.46 -7.85
CA PRO A 399 -4.43 12.75 -8.92
C PRO A 399 -5.41 13.65 -9.69
N ALA A 400 -5.59 13.37 -10.99
CA ALA A 400 -6.55 14.11 -11.83
C ALA A 400 -8.01 13.88 -11.42
N PHE A 401 -8.31 12.68 -10.90
CA PHE A 401 -9.60 12.33 -10.31
C PHE A 401 -9.39 11.61 -8.97
N SER A 402 -10.15 11.99 -7.94
CA SER A 402 -10.12 11.30 -6.64
C SER A 402 -11.43 11.37 -5.87
N ILE A 403 -11.55 10.47 -4.90
CA ILE A 403 -12.65 10.42 -3.96
C ILE A 403 -12.15 10.81 -2.56
N ALA A 404 -12.79 11.81 -1.96
CA ALA A 404 -12.74 12.07 -0.52
C ALA A 404 -14.03 11.54 0.13
N ARG A 405 -14.00 11.23 1.43
CA ARG A 405 -15.18 10.72 2.15
C ARG A 405 -15.37 11.42 3.48
N ILE A 406 -16.61 11.81 3.74
CA ILE A 406 -17.03 12.27 5.07
C ILE A 406 -16.79 11.16 6.11
N GLY A 407 -16.68 11.55 7.37
CA GLY A 407 -16.40 10.61 8.46
C GLY A 407 -16.44 11.33 9.81
N GLU A 408 -16.02 10.61 10.86
CA GLU A 408 -16.01 11.12 12.24
C GLU A 408 -17.41 11.63 12.65
N ASN A 409 -17.51 12.70 13.44
CA ASN A 409 -18.79 13.26 13.90
C ASN A 409 -19.70 12.21 14.59
N GLY A 410 -19.10 11.34 15.41
CA GLY A 410 -19.78 10.22 16.08
C GLY A 410 -19.93 8.95 15.22
N ALA A 411 -19.57 8.97 13.93
CA ALA A 411 -19.55 7.79 13.09
C ALA A 411 -18.37 6.85 13.43
N SER A 412 -18.54 5.56 13.17
CA SER A 412 -17.53 4.51 13.42
C SER A 412 -16.40 4.45 12.37
N VAL A 413 -16.28 5.47 11.51
CA VAL A 413 -15.38 5.48 10.36
C VAL A 413 -14.69 6.85 10.27
N PRO A 414 -13.38 6.87 9.97
CA PRO A 414 -12.64 8.12 9.84
C PRO A 414 -13.01 8.87 8.56
N LYS A 415 -12.63 10.15 8.50
CA LYS A 415 -12.60 10.90 7.24
C LYS A 415 -11.54 10.34 6.30
N VAL A 416 -11.81 10.42 4.99
CA VAL A 416 -10.84 10.11 3.92
C VAL A 416 -10.50 11.41 3.19
N GLN A 417 -9.26 11.85 3.31
CA GLN A 417 -8.78 13.11 2.73
C GLN A 417 -8.63 13.05 1.20
N GLY A 418 -8.80 14.20 0.55
CA GLY A 418 -8.20 14.44 -0.78
C GLY A 418 -6.78 14.97 -0.59
N ARG A 419 -5.81 14.46 -1.35
CA ARG A 419 -4.42 14.93 -1.31
C ARG A 419 -3.94 15.15 -2.72
N PHE A 420 -3.31 16.29 -2.97
CA PHE A 420 -3.00 16.73 -4.32
C PHE A 420 -1.57 17.27 -4.44
N GLU A 421 -1.00 17.13 -5.62
CA GLU A 421 0.27 17.74 -6.04
C GLU A 421 0.12 18.40 -7.41
N ALA A 422 0.90 19.45 -7.66
CA ALA A 422 0.88 20.18 -8.93
C ALA A 422 2.06 19.74 -9.80
N GLU A 423 1.78 18.86 -10.76
CA GLU A 423 2.79 18.35 -11.69
C GLU A 423 3.02 19.35 -12.82
N ALA A 424 4.21 19.93 -12.85
CA ALA A 424 4.62 20.90 -13.85
C ALA A 424 5.25 20.23 -15.06
N TRP A 425 4.89 20.74 -16.24
CA TRP A 425 5.38 20.32 -17.54
C TRP A 425 5.88 21.53 -18.32
N GLY A 426 6.99 21.36 -19.02
CA GLY A 426 7.56 22.33 -19.95
C GLY A 426 7.96 21.65 -21.26
N LYS A 427 8.94 22.24 -21.94
CA LYS A 427 9.57 21.64 -23.12
C LYS A 427 11.08 21.57 -22.95
N ASP A 428 11.69 20.53 -23.49
CA ASP A 428 13.14 20.46 -23.61
C ASP A 428 13.65 21.31 -24.80
N ALA A 429 14.97 21.33 -24.99
CA ALA A 429 15.63 22.08 -26.05
C ALA A 429 15.21 21.64 -27.47
N ASP A 430 14.69 20.42 -27.63
CA ASP A 430 14.19 19.87 -28.89
C ASP A 430 12.67 20.09 -29.06
N GLY A 431 12.05 20.78 -28.11
CA GLY A 431 10.62 21.10 -28.11
C GLY A 431 9.71 19.95 -27.67
N GLN A 432 10.26 18.85 -27.16
CA GLN A 432 9.48 17.72 -26.65
C GLN A 432 8.95 17.97 -25.23
N PRO A 433 7.82 17.36 -24.84
CA PRO A 433 7.29 17.51 -23.49
C PRO A 433 8.28 17.07 -22.42
N LEU A 434 8.59 17.97 -21.48
CA LEU A 434 9.47 17.73 -20.35
C LEU A 434 8.64 17.73 -19.06
N ARG A 435 8.55 16.58 -18.40
CA ARG A 435 8.02 16.51 -17.03
C ARG A 435 9.07 17.10 -16.08
N ILE A 436 8.73 18.22 -15.45
CA ILE A 436 9.63 18.92 -14.52
C ILE A 436 9.57 18.23 -13.15
N GLY A 437 8.36 18.04 -12.62
CA GLY A 437 8.15 17.43 -11.31
C GLY A 437 7.00 18.10 -10.57
N TYR A 438 6.92 17.86 -9.27
CA TYR A 438 5.94 18.52 -8.41
C TYR A 438 6.48 19.86 -7.93
N LEU A 439 5.79 20.95 -8.29
CA LEU A 439 6.19 22.31 -7.92
C LEU A 439 5.23 22.89 -6.88
N PRO A 440 5.71 23.76 -5.97
CA PRO A 440 4.86 24.43 -5.00
C PRO A 440 3.72 25.22 -5.66
N ALA A 441 2.52 25.09 -5.12
CA ALA A 441 1.30 25.72 -5.63
C ALA A 441 0.42 26.25 -4.50
N SER A 442 -0.41 27.25 -4.80
CA SER A 442 -1.58 27.58 -4.00
C SER A 442 -2.77 26.74 -4.43
N TRP A 443 -3.61 26.35 -3.48
CA TRP A 443 -4.73 25.44 -3.70
C TRP A 443 -6.07 26.08 -3.32
N LYS A 444 -7.08 25.83 -4.14
CA LYS A 444 -8.48 26.16 -3.84
C LYS A 444 -9.44 25.11 -4.42
N VAL A 445 -10.69 25.17 -3.97
CA VAL A 445 -11.79 24.40 -4.54
C VAL A 445 -12.84 25.33 -5.12
N GLU A 446 -13.42 24.91 -6.25
CA GLU A 446 -14.53 25.56 -6.92
C GLU A 446 -15.66 24.55 -7.13
N PRO A 447 -16.92 24.99 -7.32
CA PRO A 447 -17.99 24.08 -7.72
C PRO A 447 -17.65 23.45 -9.07
N PHE A 448 -17.81 22.12 -9.21
CA PHE A 448 -17.51 21.44 -10.47
C PHE A 448 -18.53 21.76 -11.58
N ASN A 449 -19.79 22.01 -11.21
CA ASN A 449 -20.87 22.29 -12.15
C ASN A 449 -21.95 23.18 -11.51
N GLU A 450 -22.97 23.57 -12.29
CA GLU A 450 -24.08 24.42 -11.86
C GLU A 450 -24.86 23.84 -10.66
N ARG A 451 -25.01 22.52 -10.57
CA ARG A 451 -25.64 21.87 -9.42
C ARG A 451 -24.83 22.09 -8.14
N ALA A 452 -23.50 21.94 -8.22
CA ALA A 452 -22.62 22.17 -7.07
C ALA A 452 -22.65 23.63 -6.60
N VAL A 453 -22.94 24.59 -7.49
CA VAL A 453 -23.21 25.99 -7.13
C VAL A 453 -24.53 26.08 -6.37
N GLU A 454 -25.61 25.51 -6.92
CA GLU A 454 -26.95 25.53 -6.34
C GLU A 454 -27.01 24.89 -4.94
N ASP A 455 -26.28 23.80 -4.72
CA ASP A 455 -26.26 23.05 -3.46
C ASP A 455 -25.20 23.57 -2.47
N GLU A 456 -24.49 24.64 -2.83
CA GLU A 456 -23.38 25.23 -2.07
C GLU A 456 -22.30 24.20 -1.68
N ASP A 457 -21.92 23.30 -2.58
CA ASP A 457 -21.00 22.18 -2.27
C ASP A 457 -19.67 22.66 -1.66
N VAL A 458 -19.09 23.74 -2.17
CA VAL A 458 -17.82 24.31 -1.66
C VAL A 458 -17.93 24.73 -0.19
N LYS A 459 -19.11 25.19 0.25
CA LYS A 459 -19.35 25.66 1.62
C LYS A 459 -19.43 24.50 2.61
N PHE A 460 -19.97 23.36 2.19
CA PHE A 460 -20.31 22.25 3.10
C PHE A 460 -19.38 21.03 2.99
N ALA A 461 -18.82 20.76 1.82
CA ALA A 461 -18.13 19.50 1.55
C ALA A 461 -16.83 19.33 2.36
N GLY A 462 -16.20 20.43 2.76
CA GLY A 462 -14.95 20.41 3.52
C GLY A 462 -14.12 21.67 3.29
N GLN A 463 -12.82 21.59 3.60
CA GLN A 463 -11.88 22.70 3.48
C GLN A 463 -10.62 22.26 2.75
N MET A 464 -10.23 23.01 1.73
CA MET A 464 -8.92 22.89 1.08
C MET A 464 -7.88 23.65 1.90
N GLN A 465 -6.81 22.96 2.31
CA GLN A 465 -5.68 23.54 3.01
C GLN A 465 -4.63 24.03 2.01
N ALA A 466 -3.75 24.93 2.48
CA ALA A 466 -2.74 25.58 1.64
C ALA A 466 -1.67 24.61 1.10
N ASP A 467 -1.50 23.45 1.73
CA ASP A 467 -0.55 22.40 1.37
C ASP A 467 -1.11 21.42 0.31
N GLY A 468 -2.35 21.61 -0.16
CA GLY A 468 -2.99 20.71 -1.12
C GLY A 468 -3.69 19.52 -0.46
N VAL A 469 -3.92 19.56 0.86
CA VAL A 469 -4.76 18.58 1.56
C VAL A 469 -6.20 19.10 1.68
N PHE A 470 -7.16 18.35 1.16
CA PHE A 470 -8.58 18.59 1.39
C PHE A 470 -9.10 17.75 2.57
N VAL A 471 -9.62 18.43 3.59
CA VAL A 471 -10.24 17.80 4.76
C VAL A 471 -11.76 17.83 4.59
N PRO A 472 -12.44 16.68 4.44
CA PRO A 472 -13.89 16.65 4.24
C PRO A 472 -14.66 17.03 5.51
N GLY A 473 -15.93 17.39 5.31
CA GLY A 473 -16.88 17.67 6.39
C GLY A 473 -17.18 16.46 7.28
N GLY A 474 -17.89 16.71 8.38
CA GLY A 474 -18.37 15.65 9.27
C GLY A 474 -19.44 14.77 8.60
N ALA A 475 -19.51 13.50 9.01
CA ALA A 475 -20.53 12.55 8.59
C ALA A 475 -21.95 12.89 9.09
N GLY A 476 -22.96 12.27 8.46
CA GLY A 476 -24.36 12.32 8.86
C GLY A 476 -25.19 13.40 8.16
N PRO A 477 -26.53 13.38 8.31
CA PRO A 477 -27.41 14.44 7.82
C PRO A 477 -27.01 15.80 8.36
N ASN A 478 -26.96 16.82 7.50
CA ASN A 478 -26.66 18.19 7.90
C ASN A 478 -27.92 19.06 7.78
N PRO A 479 -28.55 19.48 8.91
CA PRO A 479 -29.76 20.30 8.90
C PRO A 479 -29.65 21.64 8.14
N GLU A 480 -28.43 22.17 7.99
CA GLU A 480 -28.17 23.42 7.29
C GLU A 480 -28.16 23.28 5.75
N ARG A 481 -28.24 22.05 5.24
CA ARG A 481 -28.29 21.78 3.79
C ARG A 481 -29.71 21.50 3.32
N LYS A 482 -29.95 21.77 2.04
CA LYS A 482 -31.16 21.31 1.34
C LYS A 482 -31.38 19.82 1.58
N MET A 483 -32.62 19.44 1.90
CA MET A 483 -33.02 18.06 2.20
C MET A 483 -32.24 17.40 3.34
N MET A 484 -31.68 18.19 4.27
CA MET A 484 -30.81 17.71 5.35
C MET A 484 -29.71 16.73 4.85
N THR A 485 -29.23 16.92 3.62
CA THR A 485 -28.29 16.00 2.99
C THR A 485 -26.94 16.02 3.71
N ASN A 486 -26.08 15.05 3.41
CA ASN A 486 -24.74 14.95 3.99
C ASN A 486 -23.83 16.09 3.50
N ASN A 487 -22.66 16.24 4.12
CA ASN A 487 -21.57 17.10 3.64
C ASN A 487 -20.81 16.51 2.43
N ALA A 488 -21.55 15.95 1.47
CA ALA A 488 -21.01 15.50 0.17
C ALA A 488 -20.85 16.69 -0.79
N GLY A 489 -20.11 16.51 -1.88
CA GLY A 489 -20.02 17.55 -2.90
C GLY A 489 -19.23 17.14 -4.14
N ASN A 490 -19.47 17.86 -5.24
CA ASN A 490 -18.79 17.70 -6.51
C ASN A 490 -17.88 18.91 -6.78
N LEU A 491 -16.58 18.74 -6.61
CA LEU A 491 -15.61 19.85 -6.52
C LEU A 491 -14.57 19.80 -7.63
N LYS A 492 -14.25 20.99 -8.15
CA LYS A 492 -13.09 21.22 -9.00
C LYS A 492 -11.93 21.68 -8.12
N VAL A 493 -10.80 21.00 -8.22
CA VAL A 493 -9.56 21.32 -7.47
C VAL A 493 -8.67 22.16 -8.38
N ILE A 494 -8.27 23.33 -7.90
CA ILE A 494 -7.43 24.26 -8.68
C ILE A 494 -6.09 24.41 -7.98
N ALA A 495 -5.03 24.08 -8.71
CA ALA A 495 -3.64 24.42 -8.36
C ALA A 495 -3.21 25.66 -9.14
N THR A 496 -2.50 26.58 -8.50
CA THR A 496 -1.84 27.71 -9.16
C THR A 496 -0.39 27.75 -8.72
N LEU A 497 0.54 27.53 -9.64
CA LEU A 497 1.96 27.45 -9.33
C LEU A 497 2.50 28.75 -8.76
N ALA A 498 3.38 28.65 -7.75
CA ALA A 498 4.13 29.78 -7.24
C ALA A 498 5.13 30.33 -8.28
N ASP A 499 5.72 29.45 -9.10
CA ASP A 499 6.56 29.83 -10.23
C ASP A 499 5.70 30.09 -11.47
N GLY A 500 5.44 31.37 -11.77
CA GLY A 500 4.80 31.81 -13.02
C GLY A 500 3.26 31.90 -13.01
N GLY A 501 2.57 31.35 -12.00
CA GLY A 501 1.12 31.50 -11.85
C GLY A 501 0.27 30.64 -12.79
N GLN A 502 0.85 29.66 -13.49
CA GLN A 502 0.13 28.71 -14.33
C GLN A 502 -0.82 27.87 -13.47
N THR A 503 -1.99 27.56 -14.02
CA THR A 503 -3.04 26.83 -13.30
C THR A 503 -3.23 25.42 -13.85
N GLY A 504 -3.49 24.47 -12.95
CA GLY A 504 -3.95 23.12 -13.28
C GLY A 504 -5.28 22.82 -12.61
N GLU A 505 -6.10 21.98 -13.24
CA GLU A 505 -7.39 21.56 -12.71
C GLU A 505 -7.42 20.04 -12.47
N GLY A 506 -8.09 19.64 -11.39
CA GLY A 506 -8.43 18.25 -11.07
C GLY A 506 -9.89 18.14 -10.63
N HIS A 507 -10.39 16.91 -10.55
CA HIS A 507 -11.77 16.62 -10.14
C HIS A 507 -11.77 15.79 -8.85
N MET A 508 -12.49 16.26 -7.84
CA MET A 508 -12.69 15.53 -6.60
C MET A 508 -14.17 15.41 -6.27
N ILE A 509 -14.60 14.20 -5.91
CA ILE A 509 -15.93 13.98 -5.35
C ILE A 509 -15.78 13.68 -3.86
N VAL A 510 -16.49 14.45 -3.04
CA VAL A 510 -16.66 14.16 -1.61
C VAL A 510 -17.95 13.34 -1.45
N THR A 511 -17.85 12.13 -0.91
CA THR A 511 -18.99 11.21 -0.84
C THR A 511 -19.15 10.56 0.54
N VAL A 512 -20.15 9.70 0.65
CA VAL A 512 -20.51 8.96 1.86
C VAL A 512 -19.48 7.89 2.23
N GLN A 513 -19.63 7.39 3.44
CA GLN A 513 -18.75 6.40 4.02
C GLN A 513 -19.00 5.01 3.44
N ARG A 514 -18.10 4.09 3.78
CA ARG A 514 -18.29 2.65 3.58
C ARG A 514 -17.87 1.92 4.85
N TRP A 515 -18.68 0.98 5.31
CA TRP A 515 -18.43 0.24 6.56
C TRP A 515 -17.73 -1.09 6.32
N ASN A 516 -17.98 -1.73 5.17
CA ASN A 516 -17.26 -2.92 4.76
C ASN A 516 -15.95 -2.52 4.06
N ASN A 517 -14.83 -2.65 4.77
CA ASN A 517 -13.49 -2.32 4.29
C ASN A 517 -12.56 -3.53 4.40
N PRO A 518 -12.62 -4.50 3.47
CA PRO A 518 -11.71 -5.64 3.52
C PRO A 518 -10.27 -5.20 3.23
N PRO A 519 -9.28 -6.04 3.57
CA PRO A 519 -7.87 -5.81 3.24
C PRO A 519 -7.59 -5.49 1.76
N LEU A 520 -8.33 -6.06 0.82
CA LEU A 520 -8.31 -5.68 -0.61
C LEU A 520 -9.59 -4.91 -0.95
N PRO A 521 -9.55 -3.84 -1.77
CA PRO A 521 -10.72 -3.04 -2.15
C PRO A 521 -11.75 -3.81 -2.99
#